data_AF-A0A2K3MR58-F1
#
_entry.id   AF-A0A2K3MR58-F1
#
_cell.length_a   1.000
_cell.length_b   1.000
_cell.length_c   1.000
_cell.angle_alpha   90.00
_cell.angle_beta   90.00
_cell.angle_gamma   90.00
#
_symmetry.space_group_name_H-M   'P 1'
#
loop_
_entity.id
_entity.type
_entity.pdbx_description
1 polymer ?
#
loop_
_entity_poly.entity_id
_entity_poly.type
_entity_poly.pdbx_seq_one_letter_code
_entity_poly.pdbx_strand_id
1 'polypeptide(L)'
;MATRRARCSKCGRAILVPIELEEYGYATSITMICSGCNSRGFSQQPDYPFVNNNAPPPPAYGRRLSWPQTLMAPQHSMAPPSPYGNKRAVLFGISYGNRANSLKGSLNDVHCMKYFLTQNLGFPADSIHMLTYEPGERNPMRIPTKYNMRMAMRWLVEGCQPGDSLVLHFSGHGSREVDHSMDEVDGYDEAICPVDYESEGKILDDEINATIVRPLPHGAKLHAVIDTCFSGTVL
;
A
#
# COMPACT_ATOMS: atom_id res chain seq x y z
N MET A 1 37.67 -3.92 14.61
CA MET A 1 36.21 -3.69 14.69
C MET A 1 35.90 -3.07 16.05
N ALA A 2 35.56 -1.78 16.07
CA ALA A 2 35.19 -1.11 17.32
C ALA A 2 33.83 -1.65 17.80
N THR A 3 33.72 -2.01 19.07
CA THR A 3 32.47 -2.54 19.67
C THR A 3 32.08 -1.69 20.86
N ARG A 4 30.80 -1.31 20.96
CA ARG A 4 30.24 -0.62 22.13
C ARG A 4 29.60 -1.65 23.05
N ARG A 5 29.81 -1.51 24.36
CA ARG A 5 29.07 -2.29 25.38
C ARG A 5 27.74 -1.61 25.67
N ALA A 6 26.64 -2.33 25.48
CA ALA A 6 25.30 -1.94 25.91
C ALA A 6 24.79 -2.95 26.96
N ARG A 7 23.73 -2.61 27.69
CA ARG A 7 23.05 -3.55 28.61
C ARG A 7 21.65 -3.86 28.08
N CYS A 8 21.24 -5.12 28.19
CA CYS A 8 19.86 -5.51 27.90
C CYS A 8 18.90 -4.77 28.84
N SER A 9 17.89 -4.08 28.29
CA SER A 9 16.87 -3.40 29.08
C SER A 9 16.01 -4.33 29.92
N LYS A 10 15.97 -5.63 29.60
CA LYS A 10 15.14 -6.63 30.27
C LYS A 10 15.87 -7.45 31.34
N CYS A 11 17.11 -7.89 31.08
CA CYS A 11 17.87 -8.75 32.01
C CYS A 11 19.18 -8.14 32.52
N GLY A 12 19.52 -6.92 32.10
CA GLY A 12 20.70 -6.18 32.59
C GLY A 12 22.07 -6.73 32.13
N ARG A 13 22.08 -7.83 31.36
CA ARG A 13 23.30 -8.49 30.87
C ARG A 13 23.98 -7.64 29.79
N ALA A 14 25.32 -7.67 29.77
CA ALA A 14 26.10 -6.94 28.79
C ALA A 14 25.93 -7.54 27.38
N ILE A 15 25.74 -6.68 26.38
CA ILE A 15 25.63 -7.01 24.96
C ILE A 15 26.74 -6.24 24.23
N LEU A 16 27.40 -6.92 23.28
CA LEU A 16 28.39 -6.32 22.39
C LEU A 16 27.70 -5.85 21.11
N VAL A 17 27.83 -4.57 20.79
CA VAL A 17 27.26 -3.95 19.58
C VAL A 17 28.40 -3.61 18.61
N PRO A 18 28.42 -4.14 17.38
CA PRO A 18 29.37 -3.72 16.35
C PRO A 18 29.12 -2.25 15.92
N ILE A 19 30.16 -1.46 15.73
CA ILE A 19 30.08 -0.04 15.31
C ILE A 19 30.40 0.09 13.79
N GLU A 20 29.59 -0.55 12.94
CA GLU A 20 29.64 -0.43 11.48
C GLU A 20 28.17 -0.37 11.03
N LEU A 21 27.59 0.66 10.40
CA LEU A 21 28.05 1.66 9.43
C LEU A 21 27.21 2.95 9.64
N GLU A 22 27.83 4.08 9.95
CA GLU A 22 27.16 5.40 10.03
C GLU A 22 27.38 6.28 8.78
N GLU A 23 28.03 5.79 7.71
CA GLU A 23 28.49 6.67 6.62
C GLU A 23 27.70 6.65 5.31
N TYR A 24 26.58 5.94 5.23
CA TYR A 24 25.64 6.12 4.12
C TYR A 24 24.22 6.09 4.70
N GLY A 25 23.44 7.14 4.44
CA GLY A 25 22.16 7.47 5.08
C GLY A 25 21.00 6.50 4.81
N TYR A 26 21.18 5.21 5.10
CA TYR A 26 20.13 4.21 5.20
C TYR A 26 19.98 3.81 6.67
N ALA A 27 18.79 4.00 7.24
CA ALA A 27 18.48 3.52 8.58
C ALA A 27 18.29 2.00 8.55
N THR A 28 19.37 1.22 8.71
CA THR A 28 19.29 -0.22 8.92
C THR A 28 18.89 -0.51 10.38
N SER A 29 17.69 -1.03 10.59
CA SER A 29 17.25 -1.50 11.90
C SER A 29 17.99 -2.78 12.27
N ILE A 30 19.10 -2.67 13.02
CA ILE A 30 19.83 -3.83 13.53
C ILE A 30 19.06 -4.40 14.72
N THR A 31 18.42 -5.56 14.53
CA THR A 31 17.74 -6.27 15.62
C THR A 31 18.79 -7.03 16.45
N MET A 32 19.12 -6.51 17.63
CA MET A 32 19.99 -7.21 18.57
C MET A 32 19.19 -8.18 19.44
N ILE A 33 19.58 -9.45 19.43
CA ILE A 33 18.94 -10.53 20.20
C ILE A 33 19.80 -10.81 21.44
N CYS A 34 19.22 -10.65 22.63
CA CYS A 34 19.87 -11.08 23.88
C CYS A 34 19.65 -12.58 24.09
N SER A 35 20.71 -13.37 23.98
CA SER A 35 20.70 -14.84 24.10
C SER A 35 20.19 -15.37 25.45
N GLY A 36 20.12 -14.50 26.47
CA GLY A 36 19.64 -14.87 27.81
C GLY A 36 18.13 -14.66 28.06
N CYS A 37 17.42 -13.89 27.22
CA CYS A 37 16.00 -13.57 27.48
C CYS A 37 15.08 -13.57 26.25
N ASN A 38 15.59 -13.94 25.07
CA ASN A 38 14.87 -14.14 23.80
C ASN A 38 13.68 -13.17 23.56
N SER A 39 13.88 -11.87 23.81
CA SER A 39 12.85 -10.85 23.61
C SER A 39 13.40 -9.64 22.85
N ARG A 40 12.62 -9.17 21.88
CA ARG A 40 12.86 -7.98 21.05
C ARG A 40 12.39 -6.76 21.85
N GLY A 41 13.32 -5.88 22.26
CA GLY A 41 13.00 -4.70 23.05
C GLY A 41 13.42 -3.40 22.35
N PHE A 42 12.45 -2.58 21.97
CA PHE A 42 12.63 -1.18 21.57
C PHE A 42 12.90 -0.31 22.80
N SER A 43 13.74 0.72 22.62
CA SER A 43 14.08 1.73 23.62
C SER A 43 12.99 2.79 23.76
N GLN A 44 12.57 3.11 24.98
CA GLN A 44 12.03 4.42 25.35
C GLN A 44 12.81 4.99 26.53
N GLN A 45 12.85 6.32 26.55
CA GLN A 45 13.63 7.26 27.35
C GLN A 45 13.35 7.27 28.87
N PRO A 46 14.16 8.00 29.68
CA PRO A 46 14.22 7.90 31.14
C PRO A 46 13.38 8.97 31.86
N ASP A 47 13.03 8.74 33.14
CA ASP A 47 13.26 9.70 34.26
C ASP A 47 12.70 9.21 35.63
N TYR A 48 13.63 8.99 36.57
CA TYR A 48 13.72 9.36 38.02
C TYR A 48 12.56 9.14 39.06
N PRO A 49 12.85 9.14 40.39
CA PRO A 49 12.47 8.03 41.28
C PRO A 49 11.38 8.28 42.35
N PHE A 50 10.86 7.15 42.82
CA PHE A 50 10.25 6.79 44.12
C PHE A 50 10.05 7.86 45.22
N VAL A 51 8.79 8.01 45.68
CA VAL A 51 8.45 8.28 47.09
C VAL A 51 7.32 7.32 47.51
N ASN A 52 7.59 6.56 48.57
CA ASN A 52 6.69 5.66 49.29
C ASN A 52 5.94 6.45 50.38
N ASN A 53 4.64 6.22 50.58
CA ASN A 53 4.01 6.40 51.88
C ASN A 53 2.70 5.59 51.99
N ASN A 54 2.71 4.65 52.92
CA ASN A 54 1.55 3.93 53.45
C ASN A 54 0.62 4.88 54.23
N ALA A 55 -0.67 4.89 53.89
CA ALA A 55 -1.75 5.35 54.78
C ALA A 55 -3.06 4.56 54.48
N PRO A 56 -3.83 4.14 55.51
CA PRO A 56 -5.04 3.31 55.35
C PRO A 56 -6.29 4.11 54.92
N PRO A 57 -7.33 3.47 54.37
CA PRO A 57 -8.47 4.16 53.74
C PRO A 57 -9.60 4.50 54.74
N PRO A 58 -10.34 5.61 54.56
CA PRO A 58 -11.60 5.85 55.23
C PRO A 58 -12.82 5.27 54.45
N PRO A 59 -13.99 5.10 55.12
CA PRO A 59 -15.01 4.15 54.69
C PRO A 59 -15.98 4.67 53.62
N ALA A 60 -16.60 3.69 52.96
CA ALA A 60 -17.55 3.83 51.87
C ALA A 60 -18.87 4.51 52.28
N TYR A 61 -19.26 5.53 51.51
CA TYR A 61 -20.66 5.92 51.33
C TYR A 61 -20.96 5.97 49.83
N GLY A 62 -21.97 5.21 49.42
CA GLY A 62 -22.30 4.99 48.02
C GLY A 62 -23.04 6.16 47.36
N ARG A 63 -22.89 6.25 46.04
CA ARG A 63 -24.00 6.49 45.11
C ARG A 63 -23.54 6.20 43.68
N ARG A 64 -24.30 5.36 42.98
CA ARG A 64 -24.21 5.16 41.54
C ARG A 64 -24.53 6.49 40.85
N LEU A 65 -23.58 7.02 40.09
CA LEU A 65 -23.84 8.02 39.05
C LEU A 65 -23.08 7.60 37.79
N SER A 66 -23.81 7.64 36.70
CA SER A 66 -23.50 7.21 35.34
C SER A 66 -22.22 7.81 34.77
N TRP A 67 -21.43 6.96 34.11
CA TRP A 67 -20.30 7.36 33.27
C TRP A 67 -20.76 8.29 32.13
N PRO A 68 -20.10 9.44 31.90
CA PRO A 68 -20.15 10.09 30.59
C PRO A 68 -19.30 9.25 29.63
N GLN A 69 -19.89 8.88 28.49
CA GLN A 69 -19.16 8.26 27.38
C GLN A 69 -18.02 9.19 26.96
N THR A 70 -16.79 8.75 27.12
CA THR A 70 -15.63 9.42 26.53
C THR A 70 -15.81 9.43 25.02
N LEU A 71 -16.11 10.60 24.46
CA LEU A 71 -15.99 10.84 23.03
C LEU A 71 -14.52 10.61 22.67
N MET A 72 -14.20 9.43 22.15
CA MET A 72 -12.89 9.13 21.59
C MET A 72 -12.68 10.09 20.42
N ALA A 73 -11.83 11.10 20.63
CA ALA A 73 -11.39 11.96 19.54
C ALA A 73 -10.75 11.09 18.45
N PRO A 74 -10.93 11.42 17.15
CA PRO A 74 -10.29 10.68 16.08
C PRO A 74 -8.77 10.70 16.31
N GLN A 75 -8.16 9.52 16.39
CA GLN A 75 -6.72 9.39 16.47
C GLN A 75 -6.13 9.88 15.15
N HIS A 76 -5.74 11.15 15.11
CA HIS A 76 -4.97 11.70 14.01
C HIS A 76 -3.61 11.01 14.03
N SER A 77 -3.29 10.33 12.93
CA SER A 77 -1.98 9.73 12.70
C SER A 77 -0.88 10.76 13.02
N MET A 78 0.03 10.44 13.95
CA MET A 78 1.16 11.29 14.32
C MET A 78 2.31 11.27 13.30
N ALA A 79 2.10 10.67 12.11
CA ALA A 79 3.09 10.76 11.05
C ALA A 79 3.09 12.20 10.50
N PRO A 80 4.24 12.86 10.39
CA PRO A 80 4.32 14.16 9.73
C PRO A 80 3.77 14.03 8.30
N PRO A 81 2.94 14.98 7.82
CA PRO A 81 2.44 14.93 6.47
C PRO A 81 3.63 14.90 5.51
N SER A 82 3.59 13.96 4.57
CA SER A 82 4.58 13.88 3.52
C SER A 82 4.64 15.23 2.77
N PRO A 83 5.83 15.71 2.36
CA PRO A 83 5.93 16.90 1.51
C PRO A 83 5.24 16.70 0.14
N TYR A 84 4.96 15.44 -0.21
CA TYR A 84 4.10 15.04 -1.31
C TYR A 84 2.70 14.75 -0.77
N GLY A 85 1.66 15.05 -1.56
CA GLY A 85 0.26 14.80 -1.21
C GLY A 85 -0.05 13.31 -0.99
N ASN A 86 -1.34 12.98 -1.00
CA ASN A 86 -1.78 11.61 -0.77
C ASN A 86 -1.20 10.67 -1.82
N LYS A 87 -0.77 9.49 -1.36
CA LYS A 87 -0.27 8.41 -2.21
C LYS A 87 -1.33 7.34 -2.31
N ARG A 88 -1.75 6.98 -3.52
CA ARG A 88 -2.72 5.90 -3.78
C ARG A 88 -2.33 5.07 -4.99
N ALA A 89 -2.59 3.78 -4.94
CA ALA A 89 -2.30 2.90 -6.06
C ALA A 89 -3.42 1.91 -6.34
N VAL A 90 -3.61 1.60 -7.62
CA VAL A 90 -4.42 0.48 -8.08
C VAL A 90 -3.53 -0.48 -8.87
N LEU A 91 -3.57 -1.75 -8.50
CA LEU A 91 -2.77 -2.81 -9.10
C LEU A 91 -3.70 -3.92 -9.62
N PHE A 92 -3.58 -4.26 -10.90
CA PHE A 92 -4.35 -5.30 -11.57
C PHE A 92 -3.41 -6.43 -12.03
N GLY A 93 -3.59 -7.63 -11.48
CA GLY A 93 -2.80 -8.80 -11.84
C GLY A 93 -3.69 -9.94 -12.30
N ILE A 94 -3.70 -10.25 -13.60
CA ILE A 94 -4.65 -11.21 -14.17
C ILE A 94 -3.90 -12.38 -14.81
N SER A 95 -4.07 -13.57 -14.23
CA SER A 95 -3.45 -14.81 -14.71
C SER A 95 -4.32 -15.56 -15.74
N TYR A 96 -5.62 -15.24 -15.82
CA TYR A 96 -6.63 -15.94 -16.63
C TYR A 96 -6.81 -17.44 -16.32
N GLY A 97 -6.24 -17.92 -15.20
CA GLY A 97 -6.53 -19.24 -14.63
C GLY A 97 -6.26 -20.43 -15.56
N ASN A 98 -7.27 -21.27 -15.77
CA ASN A 98 -7.16 -22.52 -16.56
C ASN A 98 -7.39 -22.32 -18.07
N ARG A 99 -7.45 -21.09 -18.56
CA ARG A 99 -7.60 -20.83 -20.00
C ARG A 99 -6.29 -21.16 -20.74
N ALA A 100 -6.41 -21.49 -22.02
CA ALA A 100 -5.26 -21.83 -22.87
C ALA A 100 -4.21 -20.70 -22.96
N ASN A 101 -4.66 -19.46 -22.77
CA ASN A 101 -3.85 -18.24 -22.74
C ASN A 101 -3.50 -17.80 -21.31
N SER A 102 -3.29 -18.71 -20.36
CA SER A 102 -2.94 -18.31 -18.99
C SER A 102 -1.55 -17.65 -18.88
N LEU A 103 -1.43 -16.64 -18.02
CA LEU A 103 -0.20 -15.92 -17.73
C LEU A 103 0.31 -16.29 -16.33
N LYS A 104 1.60 -16.62 -16.24
CA LYS A 104 2.23 -17.04 -14.98
C LYS A 104 2.88 -15.91 -14.19
N GLY A 105 3.22 -14.79 -14.85
CA GLY A 105 3.96 -13.68 -14.26
C GLY A 105 3.08 -12.64 -13.56
N SER A 106 1.88 -12.39 -14.07
CA SER A 106 1.11 -11.18 -13.73
C SER A 106 0.76 -11.01 -12.25
N LEU A 107 0.56 -12.11 -11.54
CA LEU A 107 0.35 -12.08 -10.09
C LEU A 107 1.62 -11.69 -9.35
N ASN A 108 2.75 -12.28 -9.72
CA ASN A 108 4.04 -11.94 -9.15
C ASN A 108 4.38 -10.46 -9.40
N ASP A 109 4.10 -9.95 -10.60
CA ASP A 109 4.40 -8.56 -10.97
C ASP A 109 3.68 -7.56 -10.06
N VAL A 110 2.38 -7.76 -9.80
CA VAL A 110 1.64 -6.88 -8.89
C VAL A 110 2.05 -7.04 -7.43
N HIS A 111 2.46 -8.23 -7.00
CA HIS A 111 3.02 -8.43 -5.67
C HIS A 111 4.37 -7.71 -5.51
N CYS A 112 5.25 -7.80 -6.50
CA CYS A 112 6.51 -7.06 -6.56
C CYS A 112 6.27 -5.55 -6.56
N MET A 113 5.31 -5.07 -7.35
CA MET A 113 4.95 -3.66 -7.39
C MET A 113 4.39 -3.18 -6.05
N LYS A 114 3.50 -3.94 -5.41
CA LYS A 114 2.99 -3.62 -4.06
C LYS A 114 4.12 -3.55 -3.04
N TYR A 115 5.05 -4.49 -3.08
CA TYR A 115 6.23 -4.47 -2.21
C TYR A 115 7.06 -3.21 -2.46
N PHE A 116 7.39 -2.92 -3.71
CA PHE A 116 8.16 -1.73 -4.08
C PHE A 116 7.49 -0.42 -3.64
N LEU A 117 6.19 -0.27 -3.91
CA LEU A 117 5.43 0.92 -3.52
C LEU A 117 5.43 1.15 -2.01
N THR A 118 5.25 0.08 -1.22
CA THR A 118 5.18 0.18 0.24
C THR A 118 6.55 0.35 0.87
N GLN A 119 7.55 -0.44 0.45
CA GLN A 119 8.86 -0.49 1.10
C GLN A 119 9.81 0.60 0.62
N ASN A 120 9.73 1.00 -0.65
CA ASN A 120 10.67 1.94 -1.26
C ASN A 120 10.06 3.32 -1.52
N LEU A 121 8.77 3.38 -1.86
CA LEU A 121 8.11 4.64 -2.24
C LEU A 121 7.16 5.19 -1.16
N GLY A 122 7.00 4.50 -0.04
CA GLY A 122 6.24 4.98 1.12
C GLY A 122 4.74 5.12 0.87
N PHE A 123 4.15 4.30 0.01
CA PHE A 123 2.70 4.19 -0.12
C PHE A 123 2.14 3.45 1.09
N PRO A 124 1.16 4.00 1.83
CA PRO A 124 0.47 3.27 2.88
C PRO A 124 -0.19 2.00 2.32
N ALA A 125 -0.09 0.87 3.02
CA ALA A 125 -0.64 -0.40 2.53
C ALA A 125 -2.17 -0.33 2.28
N ASP A 126 -2.89 0.44 3.11
CA ASP A 126 -4.35 0.63 3.00
C ASP A 126 -4.74 1.58 1.85
N SER A 127 -3.77 2.31 1.29
CA SER A 127 -3.95 3.17 0.11
C SER A 127 -3.71 2.43 -1.22
N ILE A 128 -3.55 1.11 -1.18
CA ILE A 128 -3.29 0.28 -2.36
C ILE A 128 -4.44 -0.69 -2.56
N HIS A 129 -5.18 -0.52 -3.64
CA HIS A 129 -6.19 -1.47 -4.10
C HIS A 129 -5.54 -2.45 -5.08
N MET A 130 -5.44 -3.71 -4.68
CA MET A 130 -4.88 -4.78 -5.51
C MET A 130 -5.99 -5.75 -5.85
N LEU A 131 -6.30 -5.88 -7.14
CA LEU A 131 -7.27 -6.84 -7.66
C LEU A 131 -6.52 -7.91 -8.43
N THR A 132 -6.69 -9.15 -8.02
CA THR A 132 -6.01 -10.31 -8.58
C THR A 132 -6.99 -11.44 -8.84
N TYR A 133 -6.74 -12.20 -9.90
CA TYR A 133 -7.48 -13.42 -10.18
C TYR A 133 -6.61 -14.64 -9.88
N GLU A 134 -6.76 -15.17 -8.67
CA GLU A 134 -6.25 -16.48 -8.28
C GLU A 134 -7.41 -17.47 -8.10
N PRO A 135 -7.27 -18.72 -8.55
CA PRO A 135 -8.20 -19.79 -8.21
C PRO A 135 -8.29 -19.92 -6.68
N GLY A 136 -9.37 -19.40 -6.08
CA GLY A 136 -9.60 -19.45 -4.63
C GLY A 136 -9.79 -18.10 -3.93
N GLU A 137 -9.60 -16.96 -4.61
CA GLU A 137 -10.02 -15.65 -4.07
C GLU A 137 -11.54 -15.66 -3.84
N ARG A 138 -11.95 -15.40 -2.59
CA ARG A 138 -13.35 -15.49 -2.15
C ARG A 138 -14.03 -14.14 -2.11
N ASN A 139 -13.28 -13.04 -2.12
CA ASN A 139 -13.83 -11.71 -2.11
C ASN A 139 -14.15 -11.27 -3.55
N PRO A 140 -15.44 -11.15 -3.93
CA PRO A 140 -15.82 -10.77 -5.29
C PRO A 140 -15.29 -9.39 -5.68
N MET A 141 -15.07 -8.48 -4.73
CA MET A 141 -14.58 -7.12 -4.99
C MET A 141 -13.09 -7.07 -5.36
N ARG A 142 -12.34 -8.16 -5.10
CA ARG A 142 -10.91 -8.27 -5.46
C ARG A 142 -10.70 -8.93 -6.81
N ILE A 143 -11.75 -9.49 -7.41
CA ILE A 143 -11.67 -10.10 -8.73
C ILE A 143 -11.61 -8.98 -9.77
N PRO A 144 -10.65 -8.99 -10.71
CA PRO A 144 -10.49 -7.95 -11.73
C PRO A 144 -11.50 -8.16 -12.88
N THR A 145 -12.79 -8.06 -12.57
CA THR A 145 -13.87 -7.94 -13.56
C THR A 145 -13.87 -6.55 -14.18
N LYS A 146 -14.47 -6.40 -15.36
CA LYS A 146 -14.57 -5.09 -16.04
C LYS A 146 -15.17 -4.04 -15.11
N TYR A 147 -16.26 -4.40 -14.42
CA TYR A 147 -16.91 -3.52 -13.46
C TYR A 147 -15.98 -3.12 -12.29
N ASN A 148 -15.32 -4.08 -11.65
CA ASN A 148 -14.46 -3.82 -10.50
C ASN A 148 -13.23 -2.99 -10.87
N MET A 149 -12.63 -3.27 -12.03
CA MET A 149 -11.50 -2.50 -12.55
C MET A 149 -11.91 -1.04 -12.78
N ARG A 150 -13.08 -0.78 -13.38
CA ARG A 150 -13.62 0.58 -13.56
C ARG A 150 -13.86 1.28 -12.23
N MET A 151 -14.41 0.59 -11.24
CA MET A 151 -14.62 1.18 -9.91
C MET A 151 -13.29 1.53 -9.24
N ALA A 152 -12.30 0.64 -9.33
CA ALA A 152 -10.98 0.89 -8.76
C ALA A 152 -10.28 2.08 -9.44
N MET A 153 -10.36 2.19 -10.77
CA MET A 153 -9.82 3.34 -11.51
C MET A 153 -10.50 4.66 -11.09
N ARG A 154 -11.81 4.69 -10.91
CA ARG A 154 -12.52 5.88 -10.39
C ARG A 154 -12.07 6.24 -8.98
N TRP A 155 -11.97 5.24 -8.10
CA TRP A 155 -11.48 5.43 -6.74
C TRP A 155 -10.05 6.00 -6.70
N LEU A 156 -9.19 5.62 -7.65
CA LEU A 156 -7.81 6.10 -7.72
C LEU A 156 -7.74 7.63 -7.84
N VAL A 157 -8.61 8.22 -8.66
CA VAL A 157 -8.62 9.66 -8.93
C VAL A 157 -9.63 10.44 -8.09
N GLU A 158 -10.54 9.76 -7.39
CA GLU A 158 -11.58 10.40 -6.57
C GLU A 158 -10.96 11.33 -5.52
N GLY A 159 -11.38 12.60 -5.50
CA GLY A 159 -10.90 13.59 -4.55
C GLY A 159 -9.41 13.94 -4.68
N CYS A 160 -8.75 13.58 -5.78
CA CYS A 160 -7.34 13.89 -6.01
C CYS A 160 -7.07 15.40 -5.93
N GLN A 161 -5.95 15.77 -5.31
CA GLN A 161 -5.52 17.16 -5.13
C GLN A 161 -4.14 17.40 -5.75
N PRO A 162 -3.79 18.66 -6.07
CA PRO A 162 -2.43 19.02 -6.46
C PRO A 162 -1.40 18.50 -5.44
N GLY A 163 -0.34 17.86 -5.92
CA GLY A 163 0.71 17.24 -5.10
C GLY A 163 0.49 15.75 -4.80
N ASP A 164 -0.69 15.20 -5.04
CA ASP A 164 -0.95 13.76 -4.90
C ASP A 164 -0.12 12.93 -5.91
N SER A 165 0.20 11.70 -5.51
CA SER A 165 0.93 10.74 -6.34
C SER A 165 0.15 9.44 -6.47
N LEU A 166 -0.31 9.19 -7.69
CA LEU A 166 -1.15 8.07 -8.06
C LEU A 166 -0.34 7.05 -8.86
N VAL A 167 -0.62 5.77 -8.65
CA VAL A 167 -0.03 4.68 -9.43
C VAL A 167 -1.11 3.77 -9.98
N LEU A 168 -1.11 3.56 -11.29
CA LEU A 168 -1.81 2.45 -11.93
C LEU A 168 -0.78 1.43 -12.38
N HIS A 169 -0.93 0.17 -12.00
CA HIS A 169 -0.15 -0.93 -12.55
C HIS A 169 -1.08 -2.00 -13.08
N PHE A 170 -0.93 -2.35 -14.35
CA PHE A 170 -1.64 -3.45 -14.97
C PHE A 170 -0.61 -4.47 -15.47
N SER A 171 -0.79 -5.74 -15.10
CA SER A 171 -0.11 -6.87 -15.73
C SER A 171 -1.15 -7.91 -16.14
N GLY A 172 -1.18 -8.24 -17.43
CA GLY A 172 -2.21 -9.10 -18.01
C GLY A 172 -2.22 -9.08 -19.54
N HIS A 173 -3.31 -9.57 -20.13
CA HIS A 173 -3.51 -9.53 -21.59
C HIS A 173 -3.95 -8.15 -22.07
N GLY A 174 -3.41 -7.81 -23.21
CA GLY A 174 -3.68 -6.63 -24.00
C GLY A 174 -4.23 -7.09 -25.34
N SER A 175 -4.94 -6.19 -26.00
CA SER A 175 -5.54 -6.46 -27.29
C SER A 175 -5.57 -5.20 -28.12
N ARG A 176 -5.82 -5.39 -29.41
CA ARG A 176 -6.08 -4.32 -30.37
C ARG A 176 -7.49 -4.52 -30.89
N GLU A 177 -8.30 -3.48 -30.82
CA GLU A 177 -9.62 -3.40 -31.43
C GLU A 177 -9.55 -2.45 -32.62
N VAL A 178 -10.47 -2.58 -33.57
CA VAL A 178 -10.52 -1.63 -34.69
C VAL A 178 -10.96 -0.28 -34.15
N ASP A 179 -10.15 0.75 -34.36
CA ASP A 179 -10.48 2.11 -33.97
C ASP A 179 -11.68 2.60 -34.82
N HIS A 180 -12.75 3.01 -34.14
CA HIS A 180 -13.95 3.59 -34.75
C HIS A 180 -14.01 5.13 -34.63
N SER A 181 -13.16 5.69 -33.80
CA SER A 181 -12.95 7.10 -33.48
C SER A 181 -11.99 7.77 -34.49
N MET A 182 -11.05 7.00 -35.05
CA MET A 182 -9.98 7.43 -35.97
C MET A 182 -9.02 8.47 -35.35
N ASP A 183 -8.82 8.43 -34.05
CA ASP A 183 -7.81 9.24 -33.37
C ASP A 183 -6.44 8.54 -33.27
N GLU A 184 -6.39 7.24 -33.54
CA GLU A 184 -5.16 6.47 -33.63
C GLU A 184 -4.57 6.47 -35.07
N VAL A 185 -3.25 6.68 -35.18
CA VAL A 185 -2.55 6.78 -36.48
C VAL A 185 -2.50 5.45 -37.21
N ASP A 186 -2.52 4.33 -36.48
CA ASP A 186 -2.51 2.98 -37.06
C ASP A 186 -3.92 2.36 -37.22
N GLY A 187 -4.95 3.05 -36.72
CA GLY A 187 -6.35 2.66 -36.83
C GLY A 187 -6.78 1.53 -35.89
N TYR A 188 -6.07 1.30 -34.77
CA TYR A 188 -6.44 0.32 -33.76
C TYR A 188 -6.44 0.88 -32.35
N ASP A 189 -7.56 0.75 -31.63
CA ASP A 189 -7.63 1.07 -30.20
C ASP A 189 -6.93 -0.02 -29.39
N GLU A 190 -6.19 0.40 -28.37
CA GLU A 190 -5.52 -0.52 -27.47
C GLU A 190 -6.36 -0.81 -26.25
N ALA A 191 -6.41 -2.07 -25.84
CA ALA A 191 -7.37 -2.52 -24.84
C ALA A 191 -6.73 -3.45 -23.82
N ILE A 192 -7.08 -3.27 -22.55
CA ILE A 192 -6.76 -4.24 -21.50
C ILE A 192 -7.92 -5.23 -21.34
N CYS A 193 -7.60 -6.48 -20.99
CA CYS A 193 -8.57 -7.57 -20.89
C CYS A 193 -8.90 -7.91 -19.41
N PRO A 194 -10.07 -7.49 -18.88
CA PRO A 194 -10.56 -7.96 -17.58
C PRO A 194 -10.77 -9.48 -17.55
N VAL A 195 -10.91 -10.11 -16.40
CA VAL A 195 -11.08 -11.59 -16.35
C VAL A 195 -12.34 -12.07 -17.10
N ASP A 196 -13.36 -11.23 -17.19
CA ASP A 196 -14.66 -11.45 -17.84
C ASP A 196 -14.75 -10.81 -19.24
N TYR A 197 -13.61 -10.51 -19.89
CA TYR A 197 -13.58 -9.84 -21.19
C TYR A 197 -14.37 -10.55 -22.29
N GLU A 198 -14.55 -11.87 -22.20
CA GLU A 198 -15.30 -12.67 -23.19
C GLU A 198 -16.81 -12.38 -23.13
N SER A 199 -17.35 -12.02 -21.96
CA SER A 199 -18.78 -11.72 -21.77
C SER A 199 -19.07 -10.22 -21.67
N GLU A 200 -18.21 -9.46 -21.00
CA GLU A 200 -18.41 -8.02 -20.73
C GLU A 200 -17.60 -7.10 -21.66
N GLY A 201 -16.77 -7.69 -22.52
CA GLY A 201 -15.86 -6.99 -23.42
C GLY A 201 -14.60 -6.47 -22.73
N LYS A 202 -13.72 -5.88 -23.53
CA LYS A 202 -12.44 -5.30 -23.08
C LYS A 202 -12.63 -3.88 -22.54
N ILE A 203 -11.59 -3.29 -21.96
CA ILE A 203 -11.55 -1.87 -21.58
C ILE A 203 -10.58 -1.19 -22.54
N LEU A 204 -11.08 -0.26 -23.36
CA LEU A 204 -10.29 0.52 -24.30
C LEU A 204 -9.49 1.60 -23.56
N ASP A 205 -8.32 1.93 -24.08
CA ASP A 205 -7.45 3.05 -23.72
C ASP A 205 -8.23 4.36 -23.55
N ASP A 206 -9.16 4.65 -24.46
CA ASP A 206 -9.96 5.85 -24.49
C ASP A 206 -10.88 5.96 -23.25
N GLU A 207 -11.38 4.81 -22.79
CA GLU A 207 -12.11 4.68 -21.52
C GLU A 207 -11.19 4.88 -20.31
N ILE A 208 -9.96 4.36 -20.36
CA ILE A 208 -8.97 4.54 -19.30
C ILE A 208 -8.61 6.02 -19.20
N ASN A 209 -8.26 6.67 -20.32
CA ASN A 209 -7.94 8.08 -20.43
C ASN A 209 -9.06 8.95 -19.87
N ALA A 210 -10.32 8.70 -20.28
CA ALA A 210 -11.49 9.40 -19.75
C ALA A 210 -11.64 9.26 -18.23
N THR A 211 -11.29 8.09 -17.69
CA THR A 211 -11.51 7.76 -16.28
C THR A 211 -10.41 8.31 -15.38
N ILE A 212 -9.14 8.22 -15.78
CA ILE A 212 -8.01 8.50 -14.89
C ILE A 212 -7.05 9.58 -15.37
N VAL A 213 -7.10 10.01 -16.63
CA VAL A 213 -6.19 11.04 -17.19
C VAL A 213 -6.90 12.39 -17.24
N ARG A 214 -8.00 12.49 -18.00
CA ARG A 214 -8.76 13.76 -18.15
C ARG A 214 -9.20 14.40 -16.83
N PRO A 215 -9.58 13.64 -15.79
CA PRO A 215 -10.02 14.23 -14.52
C PRO A 215 -8.89 14.71 -13.59
N LEU A 216 -7.62 14.46 -13.93
CA LEU A 216 -6.51 14.79 -13.02
C LEU A 216 -6.33 16.30 -12.85
N PRO A 217 -6.28 16.81 -11.61
CA PRO A 217 -6.01 18.21 -11.38
C PRO A 217 -4.55 18.55 -11.68
N HIS A 218 -4.30 19.78 -12.12
CA HIS A 218 -2.96 20.29 -12.33
C HIS A 218 -2.11 20.16 -11.05
N GLY A 219 -0.92 19.55 -11.18
CA GLY A 219 0.00 19.33 -10.07
C GLY A 219 -0.14 17.97 -9.38
N ALA A 220 -1.19 17.19 -9.66
CA ALA A 220 -1.19 15.77 -9.34
C ALA A 220 -0.34 14.98 -10.34
N LYS A 221 0.18 13.83 -9.93
CA LYS A 221 0.99 12.94 -10.80
C LYS A 221 0.39 11.55 -10.83
N LEU A 222 0.05 11.08 -12.03
CA LEU A 222 -0.28 9.68 -12.28
C LEU A 222 0.91 9.00 -12.96
N HIS A 223 1.39 7.92 -12.35
CA HIS A 223 2.35 7.01 -12.96
C HIS A 223 1.61 5.74 -13.37
N ALA A 224 1.62 5.43 -14.65
CA ALA A 224 1.01 4.21 -15.13
C ALA A 224 2.07 3.27 -15.70
N VAL A 225 2.01 2.02 -15.28
CA VAL A 225 2.87 0.93 -15.75
C VAL A 225 1.96 -0.14 -16.32
N ILE A 226 2.03 -0.35 -17.63
CA ILE A 226 1.16 -1.28 -18.35
C ILE A 226 2.04 -2.38 -18.95
N ASP A 227 2.09 -3.51 -18.25
CA ASP A 227 2.84 -4.71 -18.65
C ASP A 227 1.92 -5.65 -19.43
N THR A 228 1.88 -5.45 -20.74
CA THR A 228 1.08 -6.26 -21.63
C THR A 228 1.63 -6.28 -23.05
N CYS A 229 1.25 -7.31 -23.83
CA CYS A 229 1.48 -7.29 -25.26
C CYS A 229 0.57 -6.22 -25.87
N PHE A 230 1.15 -5.28 -26.63
CA PHE A 230 0.47 -4.09 -27.22
C PHE A 230 0.17 -2.96 -26.21
N SER A 231 1.22 -2.34 -25.65
CA SER A 231 1.13 -1.28 -24.63
C SER A 231 1.53 0.13 -25.10
N GLY A 232 1.64 0.35 -26.41
CA GLY A 232 2.29 1.56 -26.97
C GLY A 232 1.47 2.85 -26.84
N THR A 233 0.15 2.72 -26.80
CA THR A 233 -0.89 3.75 -26.94
C THR A 233 -2.00 3.62 -25.87
N VAL A 234 -1.88 2.68 -24.92
CA VAL A 234 -2.90 2.37 -23.88
C VAL A 234 -3.37 3.56 -22.99
N LEU A 235 -2.72 4.74 -23.02
CA LEU A 235 -3.02 5.89 -22.14
C LEU A 235 -2.93 7.27 -22.77
#